data_AF-A0A968TAI8-F1
#
_entry.id   AF-A0A968TAI8-F1
#
_cell.length_a   1.000
_cell.length_b   1.000
_cell.length_c   1.000
_cell.angle_alpha   90.00
_cell.angle_beta   90.00
_cell.angle_gamma   90.00
#
_symmetry.space_group_name_H-M   'P 1'
#
loop_
_entity.id
_entity.type
_entity.pdbx_description
1 polymer ?
#
loop_
_entity_poly.entity_id
_entity_poly.type
_entity_poly.pdbx_seq_one_letter_code
_entity_poly.pdbx_strand_id
1 'polypeptide(L)'
;MNSDDAAVPNSERDRHNGDPEAMPPLPDLGDRDPEADPRPVLNLGTPTEAAAEPPSPPPPAEPPAPPVADPLADFEARKAGLQAEIATLTAQRDRLLADVSGDIPALLQRLVADGTQELEQRRQSLQATVEQLERRRDRVREEIRSSFAGQSQDIAIRVQGFKEYLVGSLQDLAAAAEQLQLPELEAPRPNRNVPRSPQVEETEAPTPRFAKQSFQEQRRQVISLLDQYRARPDYYGPPWQLRRTFEPVHAERVQDWFFKQGGRGALRSMGSRLQNILIASAAISILNALYGDRLRVLVLANTPERLGEWRRGLQDCLGISRGDFGPTRGVGLFESPDALVQKADRLLENKLLPLVAIDETEDNINLALLQFPLWLAFAPDPNQVSSYAY
;
A
#
# COMPACT_ATOMS: atom_id res chain seq x y z
N MET A 1 0.23 -35.44 37.60
CA MET A 1 0.79 -34.78 38.81
C MET A 1 1.62 -33.63 38.29
N ASN A 2 1.03 -32.44 38.29
CA ASN A 2 1.29 -31.36 39.28
C ASN A 2 2.73 -30.85 39.12
N SER A 3 3.03 -29.57 39.04
CA SER A 3 2.26 -28.33 39.22
C SER A 3 3.25 -27.19 38.94
N ASP A 4 2.74 -26.04 38.51
CA ASP A 4 3.09 -24.68 38.96
C ASP A 4 4.56 -24.19 38.91
N ASP A 5 4.89 -22.91 38.74
CA ASP A 5 4.23 -21.65 38.36
C ASP A 5 5.34 -20.57 38.54
N ALA A 6 5.16 -19.41 37.90
CA ALA A 6 5.85 -18.13 38.12
C ALA A 6 7.34 -18.00 37.69
N ALA A 7 7.82 -16.89 37.12
CA ALA A 7 7.32 -15.52 37.15
C ALA A 7 7.79 -14.68 35.93
N VAL A 8 6.94 -13.72 35.57
CA VAL A 8 7.12 -12.59 34.65
C VAL A 8 8.00 -11.50 35.32
N PRO A 9 8.64 -10.61 34.55
CA PRO A 9 8.32 -9.20 34.76
C PRO A 9 8.07 -8.42 33.46
N ASN A 10 7.08 -7.55 33.58
CA ASN A 10 6.56 -6.58 32.63
C ASN A 10 7.38 -5.28 32.74
N SER A 11 7.58 -4.54 31.65
CA SER A 11 7.72 -3.06 31.65
C SER A 11 7.78 -2.49 30.24
N GLU A 12 6.75 -1.71 29.96
CA GLU A 12 6.57 -0.71 28.91
C GLU A 12 7.78 0.20 28.68
N ARG A 13 7.98 0.64 27.42
CA ARG A 13 8.03 2.06 27.06
C ARG A 13 8.15 2.29 25.56
N ASP A 14 7.18 3.05 25.08
CA ASP A 14 7.17 3.92 23.90
C ASP A 14 8.54 4.40 23.41
N ARG A 15 8.73 4.34 22.08
CA ARG A 15 9.41 5.42 21.34
C ARG A 15 8.71 5.71 20.02
N HIS A 16 8.15 6.91 20.03
CA HIS A 16 7.54 7.67 18.95
C HIS A 16 8.57 7.93 17.82
N ASN A 17 8.13 7.70 16.58
CA ASN A 17 8.81 8.10 15.36
C ASN A 17 8.46 9.56 15.06
N GLY A 18 9.45 10.40 14.80
CA GLY A 18 9.27 11.79 14.41
C GLY A 18 9.55 11.96 12.92
N ASP A 19 8.66 12.65 12.22
CA ASP A 19 8.97 13.49 11.07
C ASP A 19 8.12 14.77 11.15
N PRO A 20 8.56 15.88 10.54
CA PRO A 20 8.30 17.23 11.01
C PRO A 20 7.11 17.90 10.31
N GLU A 21 6.26 18.61 11.05
CA GLU A 21 5.28 19.51 10.46
C GLU A 21 5.14 20.83 11.26
N ALA A 22 5.33 21.91 10.52
CA ALA A 22 4.72 23.25 10.64
C ALA A 22 4.77 24.01 11.99
N MET A 23 5.56 25.09 12.02
CA MET A 23 5.43 26.20 12.96
C MET A 23 4.11 26.99 12.76
N PRO A 24 3.38 27.33 13.83
CA PRO A 24 2.51 28.49 13.88
C PRO A 24 3.15 29.66 14.68
N PRO A 25 2.66 30.91 14.49
CA PRO A 25 3.37 32.12 14.92
C PRO A 25 3.15 32.47 16.41
N LEU A 26 4.11 33.22 16.94
CA LEU A 26 4.17 33.78 18.30
C LEU A 26 2.97 34.68 18.65
N PRO A 27 2.49 34.66 19.90
CA PRO A 27 1.65 35.73 20.42
C PRO A 27 2.46 36.82 21.13
N ASP A 28 1.92 38.01 20.93
CA ASP A 28 2.25 39.36 21.36
C ASP A 28 2.39 39.51 22.90
N LEU A 29 3.46 40.18 23.35
CA LEU A 29 3.71 40.56 24.74
C LEU A 29 3.38 42.05 24.89
N GLY A 30 2.15 42.34 25.31
CA GLY A 30 1.70 43.66 25.74
C GLY A 30 1.42 43.70 27.25
N ASP A 31 2.18 44.55 27.93
CA ASP A 31 1.89 45.31 29.15
C ASP A 31 1.16 44.66 30.32
N ARG A 32 1.86 44.55 31.47
CA ARG A 32 1.34 44.98 32.78
C ARG A 32 2.46 45.03 33.85
N ASP A 33 2.63 46.23 34.39
CA ASP A 33 3.47 46.61 35.53
C ASP A 33 2.94 46.10 36.90
N PRO A 34 3.73 46.22 38.00
CA PRO A 34 3.72 45.31 39.15
C PRO A 34 3.05 45.90 40.41
N GLU A 35 2.52 45.06 41.30
CA GLU A 35 2.36 45.47 42.72
C GLU A 35 2.23 44.30 43.71
N ALA A 36 2.91 44.49 44.85
CA ALA A 36 2.63 44.00 46.20
C ALA A 36 2.88 42.52 46.59
N ASP A 37 4.02 42.32 47.27
CA ASP A 37 4.19 41.39 48.40
C ASP A 37 3.47 42.00 49.64
N PRO A 38 2.88 41.21 50.58
CA PRO A 38 3.68 40.77 51.73
C PRO A 38 3.29 39.42 52.41
N ARG A 39 4.33 38.68 52.82
CA ARG A 39 4.54 37.90 54.08
C ARG A 39 3.35 37.26 54.84
N PRO A 40 3.48 36.01 55.34
CA PRO A 40 2.70 35.54 56.49
C PRO A 40 3.49 35.57 57.81
N VAL A 41 2.71 35.80 58.87
CA VAL A 41 3.07 36.06 60.27
C VAL A 41 2.94 34.76 61.07
N LEU A 42 3.90 34.48 61.96
CA LEU A 42 3.85 33.34 62.89
C LEU A 42 2.84 33.61 64.02
N ASN A 43 1.90 32.68 64.22
CA ASN A 43 0.87 32.71 65.25
C ASN A 43 1.33 31.96 66.52
N LEU A 44 1.02 32.53 67.68
CA LEU A 44 1.38 32.11 69.03
C LEU A 44 0.21 31.41 69.74
N GLY A 45 0.57 30.44 70.61
CA GLY A 45 -0.17 30.03 71.82
C GLY A 45 -1.32 29.04 71.60
N THR A 46 -1.70 28.15 72.53
CA THR A 46 -1.45 27.90 73.98
C THR A 46 -2.46 26.78 74.38
N PRO A 47 -2.71 26.35 75.64
CA PRO A 47 -1.90 26.21 76.88
C PRO A 47 -2.21 24.88 77.65
N THR A 48 -1.80 24.82 78.95
CA THR A 48 -2.44 24.11 80.10
C THR A 48 -1.71 22.80 80.53
N GLU A 49 -1.34 22.49 81.79
CA GLU A 49 -1.70 23.00 83.13
C GLU A 49 -0.63 22.68 84.20
N ALA A 50 -0.75 23.43 85.31
CA ALA A 50 -0.14 23.44 86.65
C ALA A 50 0.46 22.17 87.30
N ALA A 51 1.52 22.34 88.12
CA ALA A 51 1.39 22.47 89.59
C ALA A 51 2.74 22.47 90.36
N ALA A 52 2.85 23.46 91.27
CA ALA A 52 3.45 23.47 92.61
C ALA A 52 4.98 23.33 92.85
N GLU A 53 5.48 24.37 93.53
CA GLU A 53 6.79 24.67 94.12
C GLU A 53 7.15 23.79 95.34
N PRO A 54 8.45 23.60 95.63
CA PRO A 54 9.01 24.06 96.92
C PRO A 54 10.43 24.70 96.79
N PRO A 55 10.98 25.29 97.88
CA PRO A 55 11.78 26.52 97.83
C PRO A 55 13.32 26.35 97.70
N SER A 56 13.97 27.43 97.30
CA SER A 56 15.41 27.62 97.06
C SER A 56 16.34 27.36 98.26
N PRO A 57 17.61 27.02 97.97
CA PRO A 57 18.76 27.73 98.55
C PRO A 57 19.74 28.24 97.46
N PRO A 58 20.69 29.13 97.81
CA PRO A 58 21.14 30.24 96.95
C PRO A 58 22.33 29.87 96.04
N PRO A 59 22.51 30.54 94.89
CA PRO A 59 23.82 30.61 94.23
C PRO A 59 24.55 31.89 94.68
N PRO A 60 25.69 31.79 95.40
CA PRO A 60 26.65 32.88 95.44
C PRO A 60 27.52 32.87 94.17
N ALA A 61 27.94 34.08 93.79
CA ALA A 61 28.96 34.43 92.81
C ALA A 61 28.52 34.50 91.34
N GLU A 62 28.37 35.75 90.87
CA GLU A 62 28.60 36.14 89.47
C GLU A 62 29.88 35.49 88.91
N PRO A 63 29.81 34.75 87.80
CA PRO A 63 30.90 34.66 86.86
C PRO A 63 30.89 35.91 85.95
N PRO A 64 32.07 36.44 85.58
CA PRO A 64 32.19 37.67 84.81
C PRO A 64 31.64 37.50 83.39
N ALA A 65 31.17 38.61 82.81
CA ALA A 65 30.69 38.73 81.45
C ALA A 65 31.61 38.03 80.42
N PRO A 66 31.07 37.31 79.42
CA PRO A 66 31.90 36.74 78.36
C PRO A 66 32.55 37.85 77.53
N PRO A 67 33.78 37.64 77.03
CA PRO A 67 34.40 38.58 76.11
C PRO A 67 33.59 38.60 74.81
N VAL A 68 33.34 39.80 74.30
CA VAL A 68 32.77 40.00 72.96
C VAL A 68 33.73 39.35 71.97
N ALA A 69 33.36 38.18 71.44
CA ALA A 69 34.05 37.59 70.31
C ALA A 69 33.96 38.59 69.15
N ASP A 70 35.10 38.96 68.61
CA ASP A 70 35.22 40.04 67.63
C ASP A 70 34.54 39.57 66.32
N PRO A 71 33.34 40.07 65.97
CA PRO A 71 32.59 39.59 64.80
C PRO A 71 33.39 39.74 63.50
N LEU A 72 34.37 40.64 63.50
CA LEU A 72 35.31 40.86 62.41
C LEU A 72 36.18 39.62 62.12
N ALA A 73 36.63 38.89 63.16
CA ALA A 73 37.46 37.70 63.00
C ALA A 73 36.68 36.52 62.38
N ASP A 74 35.41 36.36 62.74
CA ASP A 74 34.52 35.35 62.16
C ASP A 74 34.23 35.63 60.68
N PHE A 75 34.05 36.91 60.31
CA PHE A 75 33.89 37.32 58.91
C PHE A 75 35.15 37.07 58.08
N GLU A 76 36.33 37.32 58.63
CA GLU A 76 37.62 37.04 57.96
C GLU A 76 37.83 35.54 57.76
N ALA A 77 37.54 34.71 58.76
CA ALA A 77 37.60 33.25 58.64
C ALA A 77 36.62 32.73 57.57
N ARG A 78 35.39 33.25 57.53
CA ARG A 78 34.38 32.88 56.54
C ARG A 78 34.76 33.32 55.12
N LYS A 79 35.35 34.51 54.98
CA LYS A 79 35.89 35.00 53.70
C LYS A 79 37.02 34.11 53.20
N ALA A 80 37.95 33.71 54.06
CA ALA A 80 39.03 32.80 53.71
C ALA A 80 38.50 31.41 53.29
N GLY A 81 37.49 30.89 54.00
CA GLY A 81 36.82 29.63 53.64
C GLY A 81 36.14 29.70 52.26
N LEU A 82 35.39 30.76 51.99
CA LEU A 82 34.74 30.98 50.69
C LEU A 82 35.76 31.17 49.56
N GLN A 83 36.89 31.83 49.82
CA GLN A 83 37.97 31.97 48.84
C GLN A 83 38.62 30.62 48.51
N ALA A 84 38.83 29.76 49.50
CA ALA A 84 39.31 28.40 49.28
C ALA A 84 38.30 27.57 48.48
N GLU A 85 37.01 27.68 48.81
CA GLU A 85 35.93 26.99 48.08
C GLU A 85 35.85 27.45 46.62
N ILE A 86 35.91 28.75 46.35
CA ILE A 86 35.96 29.30 44.98
C ILE A 86 37.20 28.77 44.24
N ALA A 87 38.35 28.69 44.89
CA ALA A 87 39.56 28.13 44.28
C ALA A 87 39.38 26.64 43.92
N THR A 88 38.71 25.86 44.77
CA THR A 88 38.42 24.45 44.48
C THR A 88 37.40 24.28 43.35
N LEU A 89 36.33 25.07 43.34
CA LEU A 89 35.28 25.03 42.32
C LEU A 89 35.80 25.49 40.96
N THR A 90 36.67 26.49 40.92
CA THR A 90 37.31 26.94 39.67
C THR A 90 38.26 25.88 39.10
N ALA A 91 39.07 25.25 39.96
CA ALA A 91 39.92 24.14 39.55
C ALA A 91 39.12 22.91 39.06
N GLN A 92 37.97 22.64 39.69
CA GLN A 92 37.08 21.55 39.26
C GLN A 92 36.40 21.86 37.92
N ARG A 93 35.92 23.10 37.74
CA ARG A 93 35.39 23.58 36.45
C ARG A 93 36.44 23.46 35.34
N ASP A 94 37.68 23.86 35.60
CA ASP A 94 38.74 23.82 34.58
C ASP A 94 39.11 22.41 34.16
N ARG A 95 39.08 21.46 35.10
CA ARG A 95 39.24 20.03 34.78
C ARG A 95 38.10 19.52 33.89
N LEU A 96 36.86 19.83 34.23
CA LEU A 96 35.70 19.42 33.44
C LEU A 96 35.70 20.04 32.03
N LEU A 97 36.09 21.31 31.91
CA LEU A 97 36.23 21.98 30.62
C LEU A 97 37.34 21.35 29.77
N ALA A 98 38.47 20.97 30.38
CA ALA A 98 39.56 20.28 29.68
C ALA A 98 39.13 18.91 29.16
N ASP A 99 38.43 18.12 29.98
CA ASP A 99 37.92 16.79 29.60
C ASP A 99 36.88 16.88 28.46
N VAL A 100 35.94 17.84 28.55
CA VAL A 100 34.91 18.06 27.52
C VAL A 100 35.49 18.57 26.20
N SER A 101 36.58 19.34 26.25
CA SER A 101 37.19 19.96 25.06
C SER A 101 38.04 18.99 24.23
N GLY A 102 38.55 17.90 24.82
CA GLY A 102 39.43 16.96 24.13
C GLY A 102 38.68 15.87 23.35
N ASP A 103 37.71 15.22 23.98
CA ASP A 103 37.16 13.96 23.47
C ASP A 103 35.98 14.16 22.52
N ILE A 104 35.12 15.15 22.78
CA ILE A 104 33.89 15.37 22.02
C ILE A 104 34.16 15.85 20.58
N PRO A 105 35.07 16.84 20.34
CA PRO A 105 35.36 17.29 18.98
C PRO A 105 35.99 16.19 18.12
N ALA A 106 36.85 15.34 18.70
CA ALA A 106 37.49 14.23 18.00
C ALA A 106 36.49 13.14 17.58
N LEU A 107 35.55 12.80 18.46
CA LEU A 107 34.47 11.86 18.15
C LEU A 107 33.52 12.40 17.07
N LEU A 108 33.17 13.69 17.14
CA LEU A 108 32.36 14.36 16.11
C LEU A 108 33.04 14.35 14.75
N GLN A 109 34.34 14.69 14.69
CA GLN A 109 35.11 14.66 13.44
C GLN A 109 35.14 13.25 12.84
N ARG A 110 35.29 12.22 13.68
CA ARG A 110 35.28 10.82 13.24
C ARG A 110 33.91 10.40 12.71
N LEU A 111 32.83 10.73 13.39
CA LEU A 111 31.47 10.40 12.95
C LEU A 111 31.12 11.10 11.63
N VAL A 112 31.54 12.36 11.46
CA VAL A 112 31.38 13.10 10.20
C VAL A 112 32.20 12.44 9.09
N ALA A 113 33.47 12.09 9.35
CA ALA A 113 34.31 11.42 8.37
C ALA A 113 33.73 10.07 7.94
N ASP A 114 33.33 9.23 8.91
CA ASP A 114 32.73 7.92 8.67
C ASP A 114 31.40 8.06 7.88
N GLY A 115 30.57 9.04 8.24
CA GLY A 115 29.33 9.33 7.51
C GLY A 115 29.55 9.80 6.07
N THR A 116 30.57 10.66 5.85
CA THR A 116 30.93 11.09 4.48
C THR A 116 31.46 9.94 3.63
N GLN A 117 32.26 9.05 4.24
CA GLN A 117 32.80 7.87 3.57
C GLN A 117 31.68 6.88 3.20
N GLU A 118 30.72 6.65 4.10
CA GLU A 118 29.57 5.79 3.83
C GLU A 118 28.70 6.35 2.69
N LEU A 119 28.44 7.66 2.68
CA LEU A 119 27.69 8.32 1.61
C LEU A 119 28.42 8.23 0.27
N GLU A 120 29.74 8.39 0.26
CA GLU A 120 30.57 8.25 -0.95
C GLU A 120 30.51 6.80 -1.50
N GLN A 121 30.61 5.80 -0.62
CA GLN A 121 30.50 4.39 -1.01
C GLN A 121 29.12 4.07 -1.61
N ARG A 122 28.04 4.55 -0.97
CA ARG A 122 26.67 4.40 -1.49
C ARG A 122 26.50 5.11 -2.84
N ARG A 123 27.09 6.31 -3.01
CA ARG A 123 27.06 7.03 -4.29
C ARG A 123 27.74 6.22 -5.39
N GLN A 124 28.91 5.65 -5.11
CA GLN A 124 29.69 4.87 -6.08
C GLN A 124 28.98 3.56 -6.47
N SER A 125 28.38 2.85 -5.51
CA SER A 125 27.64 1.61 -5.79
C SER A 125 26.38 1.87 -6.63
N LEU A 126 25.66 2.95 -6.33
CA LEU A 126 24.52 3.38 -7.14
C LEU A 126 24.94 3.76 -8.55
N GLN A 127 26.04 4.49 -8.72
CA GLN A 127 26.57 4.86 -10.03
C GLN A 127 26.92 3.63 -10.88
N ALA A 128 27.59 2.63 -10.30
CA ALA A 128 27.88 1.37 -10.98
C ALA A 128 26.61 0.60 -11.38
N THR A 129 25.59 0.60 -10.52
CA THR A 129 24.30 -0.06 -10.80
C THR A 129 23.57 0.63 -11.94
N VAL A 130 23.58 1.96 -11.99
CA VAL A 130 23.00 2.74 -13.09
C VAL A 130 23.70 2.41 -14.41
N GLU A 131 25.03 2.42 -14.45
CA GLU A 131 25.78 2.06 -15.66
C GLU A 131 25.48 0.65 -16.14
N GLN A 132 25.32 -0.32 -15.23
CA GLN A 132 24.93 -1.68 -15.58
C GLN A 132 23.52 -1.75 -16.16
N LEU A 133 22.56 -1.01 -15.59
CA LEU A 133 21.19 -0.95 -16.07
C LEU A 133 21.10 -0.28 -17.45
N GLU A 134 21.88 0.76 -17.70
CA GLU A 134 21.94 1.42 -19.00
C GLU A 134 22.51 0.49 -20.08
N ARG A 135 23.61 -0.22 -19.78
CA ARG A 135 24.17 -1.23 -20.70
C ARG A 135 23.16 -2.34 -21.01
N ARG A 136 22.41 -2.79 -20.00
CA ARG A 136 21.36 -3.81 -20.18
C ARG A 136 20.21 -3.27 -21.05
N ARG A 137 19.74 -2.05 -20.78
CA ARG A 137 18.70 -1.38 -21.56
C ARG A 137 19.11 -1.27 -23.03
N ASP A 138 20.34 -0.86 -23.30
CA ASP A 138 20.80 -0.64 -24.66
C ASP A 138 21.00 -1.97 -25.41
N ARG A 139 21.47 -3.03 -24.74
CA ARG A 139 21.48 -4.39 -25.31
C ARG A 139 20.07 -4.87 -25.66
N VAL A 140 19.12 -4.73 -24.74
CA VAL A 140 17.72 -5.13 -24.98
C VAL A 140 17.12 -4.32 -26.14
N ARG A 141 17.43 -3.03 -26.26
CA ARG A 141 16.97 -2.22 -27.41
C ARG A 141 17.54 -2.72 -28.73
N GLU A 142 18.82 -3.11 -28.77
CA GLU A 142 19.44 -3.64 -29.99
C GLU A 142 18.90 -5.03 -30.35
N GLU A 143 18.67 -5.89 -29.35
CA GLU A 143 17.99 -7.19 -29.53
C GLU A 143 16.57 -7.01 -30.05
N ILE A 144 15.80 -6.05 -29.52
CA ILE A 144 14.47 -5.72 -30.03
C ILE A 144 14.57 -5.20 -31.46
N ARG A 145 15.48 -4.27 -31.76
CA ARG A 145 15.62 -3.67 -33.10
C ARG A 145 15.98 -4.72 -34.15
N SER A 146 16.90 -5.62 -33.82
CA SER A 146 17.34 -6.69 -34.72
C SER A 146 16.30 -7.81 -34.86
N SER A 147 15.66 -8.21 -33.75
CA SER A 147 14.60 -9.25 -33.76
C SER A 147 13.30 -8.79 -34.45
N PHE A 148 12.92 -7.51 -34.29
CA PHE A 148 11.68 -6.97 -34.84
C PHE A 148 11.75 -6.75 -36.36
N ALA A 149 12.92 -6.40 -36.90
CA ALA A 149 13.10 -6.24 -38.35
C ALA A 149 12.86 -7.58 -39.11
N GLY A 150 13.35 -8.70 -38.59
CA GLY A 150 13.14 -10.02 -39.19
C GLY A 150 11.71 -10.55 -39.03
N GLN A 151 11.14 -10.46 -37.82
CA GLN A 151 9.79 -10.97 -37.57
C GLN A 151 8.71 -10.18 -38.32
N SER A 152 8.86 -8.86 -38.46
CA SER A 152 7.91 -8.04 -39.22
C SER A 152 7.94 -8.34 -40.73
N GLN A 153 9.12 -8.63 -41.29
CA GLN A 153 9.29 -9.05 -42.69
C GLN A 153 8.67 -10.43 -42.95
N ASP A 154 8.92 -11.40 -42.07
CA ASP A 154 8.34 -12.75 -42.18
C ASP A 154 6.81 -12.73 -42.04
N ILE A 155 6.28 -11.89 -41.15
CA ILE A 155 4.83 -11.67 -41.01
C ILE A 155 4.26 -11.05 -42.29
N ALA A 156 4.93 -10.04 -42.88
CA ALA A 156 4.47 -9.41 -44.12
C ALA A 156 4.45 -10.39 -45.30
N ILE A 157 5.50 -11.21 -45.44
CA ILE A 157 5.58 -12.27 -46.46
C ILE A 157 4.46 -13.30 -46.26
N ARG A 158 4.22 -13.73 -45.02
CA ARG A 158 3.17 -14.72 -44.72
C ARG A 158 1.76 -14.16 -44.95
N VAL A 159 1.50 -12.91 -44.59
CA VAL A 159 0.22 -12.23 -44.83
C VAL A 159 -0.02 -12.04 -46.33
N GLN A 160 1.02 -11.69 -47.09
CA GLN A 160 0.92 -11.57 -48.54
C GLN A 160 0.71 -12.93 -49.22
N GLY A 161 1.42 -13.98 -48.80
CA GLY A 161 1.21 -15.34 -49.29
C GLY A 161 -0.18 -15.88 -48.96
N PHE A 162 -0.74 -15.55 -47.79
CA PHE A 162 -2.12 -15.88 -47.43
C PHE A 162 -3.13 -15.15 -48.31
N LYS A 163 -2.90 -13.86 -48.61
CA LYS A 163 -3.72 -13.09 -49.56
C LYS A 163 -3.68 -13.72 -50.96
N GLU A 164 -2.51 -14.09 -51.45
CA GLU A 164 -2.34 -14.75 -52.76
C GLU A 164 -3.04 -16.12 -52.78
N TYR A 165 -2.92 -16.90 -51.71
CA TYR A 165 -3.61 -18.19 -51.55
C TYR A 165 -5.13 -18.04 -51.49
N LEU A 166 -5.66 -17.04 -50.77
CA LEU A 166 -7.10 -16.76 -50.71
C LEU A 166 -7.65 -16.34 -52.07
N VAL A 167 -6.93 -15.49 -52.79
CA VAL A 167 -7.32 -15.05 -54.13
C VAL A 167 -7.34 -16.23 -55.09
N GLY A 168 -6.32 -17.10 -55.06
CA GLY A 168 -6.29 -18.33 -55.84
C GLY A 168 -7.43 -19.29 -55.47
N SER A 169 -7.65 -19.53 -54.18
CA SER A 169 -8.71 -20.42 -53.71
C SER A 169 -10.12 -19.91 -54.06
N LEU A 170 -10.35 -18.58 -54.05
CA LEU A 170 -11.62 -17.99 -54.47
C LEU A 170 -11.81 -18.06 -55.98
N GLN A 171 -10.74 -17.91 -56.76
CA GLN A 171 -10.78 -18.10 -58.22
C GLN A 171 -11.04 -19.55 -58.58
N ASP A 172 -10.40 -20.50 -57.89
CA ASP A 172 -10.63 -21.94 -58.06
C ASP A 172 -12.06 -22.33 -57.66
N LEU A 173 -12.60 -21.74 -56.59
CA LEU A 173 -13.98 -21.99 -56.17
C LEU A 173 -15.00 -21.36 -57.12
N ALA A 174 -14.72 -20.17 -57.68
CA ALA A 174 -15.54 -19.55 -58.72
C ALA A 174 -15.52 -20.37 -60.02
N ALA A 175 -14.36 -20.86 -60.44
CA ALA A 175 -14.23 -21.75 -61.60
C ALA A 175 -14.93 -23.10 -61.37
N ALA A 176 -14.84 -23.66 -60.16
CA ALA A 176 -15.57 -24.87 -59.79
C ALA A 176 -17.09 -24.67 -59.76
N ALA A 177 -17.56 -23.49 -59.35
CA ALA A 177 -18.98 -23.13 -59.35
C ALA A 177 -19.53 -22.93 -60.77
N GLU A 178 -18.75 -22.40 -61.72
CA GLU A 178 -19.15 -22.29 -63.13
C GLU A 178 -19.25 -23.64 -63.85
N GLN A 179 -18.47 -24.64 -63.43
CA GLN A 179 -18.54 -26.00 -63.97
C GLN A 179 -19.71 -26.83 -63.40
N LEU A 180 -20.38 -26.33 -62.34
CA LEU A 180 -21.54 -26.96 -61.73
C LEU A 180 -22.81 -26.58 -62.50
N GLN A 181 -23.26 -27.48 -63.38
CA GLN A 181 -24.58 -27.40 -64.01
C GLN A 181 -25.65 -27.78 -62.98
N LEU A 182 -26.23 -26.76 -62.34
CA LEU A 182 -27.34 -26.91 -61.40
C LEU A 182 -28.63 -27.25 -62.17
N PRO A 183 -29.34 -28.35 -61.86
CA PRO A 183 -30.69 -28.55 -62.35
C PRO A 183 -31.63 -27.51 -61.72
N GLU A 184 -32.58 -27.03 -62.52
CA GLU A 184 -33.58 -26.03 -62.14
C GLU A 184 -34.46 -26.56 -61.00
N LEU A 185 -34.16 -26.17 -59.75
CA LEU A 185 -35.00 -26.51 -58.61
C LEU A 185 -36.27 -25.65 -58.66
N GLU A 186 -37.39 -26.32 -58.87
CA GLU A 186 -38.74 -25.78 -58.76
C GLU A 186 -38.95 -25.14 -57.37
N ALA A 187 -39.38 -23.87 -57.36
CA ALA A 187 -39.56 -23.08 -56.15
C ALA A 187 -40.66 -23.66 -55.23
N PRO A 188 -40.39 -23.91 -53.94
CA PRO A 188 -41.43 -24.33 -53.00
C PRO A 188 -42.38 -23.16 -52.69
N ARG A 189 -43.68 -23.42 -52.81
CA ARG A 189 -44.76 -22.49 -52.45
C ARG A 189 -44.68 -22.11 -50.95
N PRO A 190 -45.03 -20.86 -50.59
CA PRO A 190 -44.94 -20.41 -49.21
C PRO A 190 -46.11 -20.98 -48.41
N ASN A 191 -45.84 -21.89 -47.47
CA ASN A 191 -46.82 -22.27 -46.45
C ASN A 191 -46.39 -21.74 -45.08
N ARG A 192 -47.03 -20.62 -44.71
CA ARG A 192 -47.69 -20.34 -43.44
C ARG A 192 -46.97 -20.74 -42.13
N ASN A 193 -46.63 -19.67 -41.40
CA ASN A 193 -46.59 -19.54 -39.94
C ASN A 193 -45.60 -20.45 -39.18
N VAL A 194 -44.36 -19.98 -39.10
CA VAL A 194 -43.50 -20.24 -37.93
C VAL A 194 -43.55 -18.97 -37.06
N PRO A 195 -43.89 -19.06 -35.76
CA PRO A 195 -43.81 -17.90 -34.89
C PRO A 195 -42.36 -17.37 -34.87
N ARG A 196 -42.25 -16.07 -35.08
CA ARG A 196 -41.00 -15.31 -35.07
C ARG A 196 -40.30 -15.51 -33.72
N SER A 197 -39.29 -16.37 -33.69
CA SER A 197 -38.25 -16.30 -32.68
C SER A 197 -37.70 -14.86 -32.69
N PRO A 198 -37.54 -14.20 -31.53
CA PRO A 198 -36.88 -12.90 -31.51
C PRO A 198 -35.52 -13.06 -32.18
N GLN A 199 -35.23 -12.16 -33.12
CA GLN A 199 -33.94 -12.06 -33.76
C GLN A 199 -32.90 -12.04 -32.65
N VAL A 200 -32.08 -13.08 -32.59
CA VAL A 200 -30.80 -13.01 -31.89
C VAL A 200 -30.05 -11.93 -32.64
N GLU A 201 -29.97 -10.74 -32.05
CA GLU A 201 -29.03 -9.72 -32.48
C GLU A 201 -27.68 -10.42 -32.66
N GLU A 202 -27.15 -10.39 -33.88
CA GLU A 202 -25.77 -10.75 -34.13
C GLU A 202 -24.92 -9.84 -33.26
N THR A 203 -24.61 -10.35 -32.07
CA THR A 203 -23.80 -9.65 -31.09
C THR A 203 -22.41 -9.63 -31.69
N GLU A 204 -22.08 -8.48 -32.28
CA GLU A 204 -20.74 -8.08 -32.69
C GLU A 204 -19.76 -8.50 -31.59
N ALA A 205 -18.60 -9.05 -31.98
CA ALA A 205 -17.60 -9.52 -31.02
C ALA A 205 -17.26 -8.40 -30.01
N PRO A 206 -17.38 -8.64 -28.68
CA PRO A 206 -17.33 -7.58 -27.69
C PRO A 206 -15.87 -7.23 -27.42
N THR A 207 -15.36 -6.27 -28.17
CA THR A 207 -14.26 -5.47 -27.62
C THR A 207 -14.88 -4.58 -26.53
N PRO A 208 -14.33 -4.52 -25.30
CA PRO A 208 -14.77 -3.56 -24.31
C PRO A 208 -14.53 -2.16 -24.88
N ARG A 209 -15.57 -1.54 -25.43
CA ARG A 209 -15.51 -0.24 -26.11
C ARG A 209 -15.58 0.88 -25.07
N PHE A 210 -14.54 1.01 -24.26
CA PHE A 210 -14.36 2.17 -23.38
C PHE A 210 -13.94 3.44 -24.15
N ALA A 211 -13.88 3.41 -25.49
CA ALA A 211 -13.24 4.46 -26.27
C ALA A 211 -14.18 5.51 -26.91
N LYS A 212 -15.42 5.19 -27.36
CA LYS A 212 -16.28 6.20 -28.04
C LYS A 212 -17.79 6.00 -27.82
N GLN A 213 -18.45 7.06 -27.37
CA GLN A 213 -19.90 7.27 -27.10
C GLN A 213 -20.59 6.31 -26.09
N SER A 214 -20.53 4.98 -26.26
CA SER A 214 -21.01 4.01 -25.24
C SER A 214 -20.27 4.17 -23.90
N PHE A 215 -19.07 4.72 -23.95
CA PHE A 215 -18.25 5.02 -22.78
C PHE A 215 -18.91 6.00 -21.80
N GLN A 216 -19.67 7.00 -22.23
CA GLN A 216 -20.20 8.01 -21.30
C GLN A 216 -21.28 7.44 -20.39
N GLU A 217 -22.16 6.60 -20.94
CA GLU A 217 -23.19 5.89 -20.18
C GLU A 217 -22.56 4.84 -19.26
N GLN A 218 -21.64 4.01 -19.80
CA GLN A 218 -20.90 3.04 -19.01
C GLN A 218 -20.08 3.71 -17.89
N ARG A 219 -19.45 4.85 -18.16
CA ARG A 219 -18.69 5.64 -17.18
C ARG A 219 -19.58 6.15 -16.05
N ARG A 220 -20.76 6.69 -16.38
CA ARG A 220 -21.74 7.12 -15.37
C ARG A 220 -22.20 5.93 -14.54
N GLN A 221 -22.46 4.78 -15.15
CA GLN A 221 -22.86 3.56 -14.46
C GLN A 221 -21.76 3.05 -13.52
N VAL A 222 -20.51 3.00 -13.99
CA VAL A 222 -19.34 2.61 -13.18
C VAL A 222 -19.18 3.54 -11.97
N ILE A 223 -19.24 4.87 -12.18
CA ILE A 223 -19.15 5.86 -11.09
C ILE A 223 -20.31 5.68 -10.11
N SER A 224 -21.55 5.54 -10.60
CA SER A 224 -22.72 5.32 -9.75
C SER A 224 -22.62 4.06 -8.90
N LEU A 225 -22.08 2.97 -9.45
CA LEU A 225 -21.88 1.72 -8.69
C LEU A 225 -20.77 1.87 -7.64
N LEU A 226 -19.66 2.52 -7.98
CA LEU A 226 -18.59 2.81 -7.02
C LEU A 226 -19.08 3.71 -5.88
N ASP A 227 -19.88 4.72 -6.18
CA ASP A 227 -20.50 5.58 -5.18
C ASP A 227 -21.51 4.83 -4.33
N GLN A 228 -22.30 3.91 -4.92
CA GLN A 228 -23.20 3.03 -4.17
C GLN A 228 -22.42 2.16 -3.18
N TYR A 229 -21.32 1.53 -3.60
CA TYR A 229 -20.50 0.68 -2.74
C TYR A 229 -19.88 1.43 -1.55
N ARG A 230 -19.60 2.73 -1.73
CA ARG A 230 -19.07 3.60 -0.67
C ARG A 230 -20.17 4.12 0.26
N ALA A 231 -21.27 4.63 -0.30
CA ALA A 231 -22.29 5.33 0.46
C ALA A 231 -23.32 4.39 1.10
N ARG A 232 -23.60 3.25 0.48
CA ARG A 232 -24.63 2.28 0.89
C ARG A 232 -24.15 0.85 0.60
N PRO A 233 -23.18 0.33 1.37
CA PRO A 233 -22.74 -1.05 1.22
C PRO A 233 -23.91 -2.02 1.49
N ASP A 234 -24.14 -2.95 0.57
CA ASP A 234 -25.21 -3.93 0.65
C ASP A 234 -24.66 -5.31 1.02
N TYR A 235 -24.59 -5.59 2.32
CA TYR A 235 -24.03 -6.85 2.85
C TYR A 235 -24.83 -8.10 2.45
N TYR A 236 -26.07 -7.94 1.97
CA TYR A 236 -26.97 -9.04 1.62
C TYR A 236 -27.45 -8.98 0.16
N GLY A 237 -26.78 -8.18 -0.67
CA GLY A 237 -27.15 -7.98 -2.07
C GLY A 237 -27.14 -9.29 -2.87
N PRO A 238 -27.77 -9.33 -4.05
CA PRO A 238 -27.74 -10.50 -4.93
C PRO A 238 -26.31 -11.00 -5.24
N PRO A 239 -26.14 -12.26 -5.68
CA PRO A 239 -24.86 -12.76 -6.14
C PRO A 239 -24.23 -11.84 -7.19
N TRP A 240 -22.91 -11.72 -7.16
CA TRP A 240 -22.12 -10.82 -8.01
C TRP A 240 -22.21 -9.32 -7.68
N GLN A 241 -22.92 -8.94 -6.60
CA GLN A 241 -22.88 -7.60 -6.05
C GLN A 241 -21.86 -7.51 -4.89
N LEU A 242 -21.17 -6.38 -4.75
CA LEU A 242 -20.20 -6.19 -3.68
C LEU A 242 -20.90 -6.11 -2.30
N ARG A 243 -20.55 -7.02 -1.39
CA ARG A 243 -21.14 -7.18 -0.04
C ARG A 243 -20.22 -6.73 1.10
N ARG A 244 -19.27 -5.85 0.80
CA ARG A 244 -18.25 -5.38 1.74
C ARG A 244 -18.14 -3.85 1.71
N THR A 245 -17.67 -3.30 2.81
CA THR A 245 -17.38 -1.87 2.92
C THR A 245 -16.29 -1.52 1.92
N PHE A 246 -16.47 -0.41 1.21
CA PHE A 246 -15.57 0.01 0.16
C PHE A 246 -15.10 1.45 0.41
N GLU A 247 -13.79 1.61 0.62
CA GLU A 247 -13.19 2.90 0.96
C GLU A 247 -12.89 3.77 -0.27
N PRO A 248 -12.74 5.09 -0.10
CA PRO A 248 -12.39 6.00 -1.20
C PRO A 248 -11.11 5.61 -1.94
N VAL A 249 -10.09 5.14 -1.22
CA VAL A 249 -8.81 4.71 -1.79
C VAL A 249 -8.99 3.53 -2.75
N HIS A 250 -9.88 2.59 -2.42
CA HIS A 250 -10.18 1.45 -3.30
C HIS A 250 -10.95 1.91 -4.54
N ALA A 251 -11.88 2.84 -4.38
CA ALA A 251 -12.68 3.38 -5.49
C ALA A 251 -11.82 4.12 -6.51
N GLU A 252 -10.86 4.92 -6.06
CA GLU A 252 -9.92 5.61 -6.95
C GLU A 252 -9.11 4.61 -7.79
N ARG A 253 -8.63 3.51 -7.19
CA ARG A 253 -7.87 2.48 -7.92
C ARG A 253 -8.71 1.77 -8.98
N VAL A 254 -9.94 1.38 -8.64
CA VAL A 254 -10.86 0.74 -9.60
C VAL A 254 -11.23 1.72 -10.71
N GLN A 255 -11.47 2.99 -10.37
CA GLN A 255 -11.76 4.06 -11.31
C GLN A 255 -10.61 4.29 -12.30
N ASP A 256 -9.38 4.34 -11.80
CA ASP A 256 -8.17 4.48 -12.61
C ASP A 256 -7.98 3.29 -13.55
N TRP A 257 -8.21 2.07 -13.07
CA TRP A 257 -8.16 0.87 -13.90
C TRP A 257 -9.19 0.91 -15.04
N PHE A 258 -10.43 1.31 -14.76
CA PHE A 258 -11.47 1.43 -15.79
C PHE A 258 -11.19 2.57 -16.78
N PHE A 259 -10.82 3.76 -16.31
CA PHE A 259 -10.83 4.97 -17.15
C PHE A 259 -9.47 5.38 -17.68
N LYS A 260 -8.38 5.17 -16.93
CA LYS A 260 -7.03 5.47 -17.40
C LYS A 260 -6.44 4.28 -18.15
N GLN A 261 -6.69 3.07 -17.65
CA GLN A 261 -6.13 1.83 -18.21
C GLN A 261 -7.11 1.07 -19.13
N GLY A 262 -8.36 1.51 -19.24
CA GLY A 262 -9.34 0.90 -20.15
C GLY A 262 -9.67 -0.56 -19.82
N GLY A 263 -9.58 -0.96 -18.55
CA GLY A 263 -9.77 -2.35 -18.11
C GLY A 263 -8.59 -3.28 -18.41
N ARG A 264 -7.41 -2.72 -18.73
CA ARG A 264 -6.18 -3.44 -19.03
C ARG A 264 -5.00 -2.82 -18.30
N GLY A 265 -4.63 -3.38 -17.17
CA GLY A 265 -3.46 -2.87 -16.48
C GLY A 265 -3.22 -3.46 -15.11
N ALA A 266 -2.05 -3.08 -14.59
CA ALA A 266 -1.62 -3.43 -13.25
C ALA A 266 -2.00 -2.31 -12.27
N LEU A 267 -2.49 -2.71 -11.11
CA LEU A 267 -2.65 -1.88 -9.93
C LEU A 267 -1.52 -2.19 -8.96
N ARG A 268 -1.04 -1.17 -8.24
CA ARG A 268 -0.17 -1.41 -7.09
C ARG A 268 -0.96 -2.19 -6.04
N SER A 269 -0.32 -3.14 -5.38
CA SER A 269 -0.89 -3.85 -4.23
C SER A 269 -1.23 -2.86 -3.11
N MET A 270 -2.22 -3.18 -2.27
CA MET A 270 -2.46 -2.48 -1.00
C MET A 270 -1.64 -3.10 0.15
N GLY A 271 -0.75 -4.05 -0.13
CA GLY A 271 0.03 -4.75 0.88
C GLY A 271 -0.74 -5.82 1.66
N SER A 272 -1.98 -6.08 1.26
CA SER A 272 -2.80 -7.19 1.77
C SER A 272 -3.55 -7.82 0.61
N ARG A 273 -3.39 -9.14 0.44
CA ARG A 273 -4.12 -9.91 -0.58
C ARG A 273 -5.64 -9.78 -0.43
N LEU A 274 -6.16 -9.70 0.80
CA LEU A 274 -7.60 -9.50 1.03
C LEU A 274 -8.09 -8.16 0.47
N GLN A 275 -7.28 -7.09 0.58
CA GLN A 275 -7.63 -5.80 0.00
C GLN A 275 -7.53 -5.83 -1.54
N ASN A 276 -6.55 -6.55 -2.09
CA ASN A 276 -6.45 -6.76 -3.54
C ASN A 276 -7.67 -7.54 -4.07
N ILE A 277 -8.10 -8.59 -3.35
CA ILE A 277 -9.31 -9.35 -3.68
C ILE A 277 -10.56 -8.46 -3.58
N LEU A 278 -10.64 -7.56 -2.61
CA LEU A 278 -11.75 -6.60 -2.49
C LEU A 278 -11.82 -5.66 -3.71
N ILE A 279 -10.69 -5.11 -4.12
CA ILE A 279 -10.57 -4.26 -5.32
C ILE A 279 -10.97 -5.04 -6.57
N ALA A 280 -10.45 -6.26 -6.73
CA ALA A 280 -10.81 -7.14 -7.84
C ALA A 280 -12.29 -7.49 -7.84
N SER A 281 -12.87 -7.77 -6.67
CA SER A 281 -14.30 -8.05 -6.50
C SER A 281 -15.16 -6.87 -6.90
N ALA A 282 -14.78 -5.64 -6.54
CA ALA A 282 -15.49 -4.44 -6.98
C ALA A 282 -15.47 -4.30 -8.51
N ALA A 283 -14.31 -4.52 -9.14
CA ALA A 283 -14.19 -4.50 -10.60
C ALA A 283 -15.02 -5.61 -11.27
N ILE A 284 -14.98 -6.85 -10.73
CA ILE A 284 -15.79 -7.99 -11.19
C ILE A 284 -17.28 -7.66 -11.10
N SER A 285 -17.72 -7.11 -9.97
CA SER A 285 -19.12 -6.78 -9.74
C SER A 285 -19.63 -5.74 -10.74
N ILE A 286 -18.84 -4.69 -11.00
CA ILE A 286 -19.15 -3.67 -12.00
C ILE A 286 -19.21 -4.28 -13.40
N LEU A 287 -18.22 -5.10 -13.77
CA LEU A 287 -18.20 -5.77 -15.07
C LEU A 287 -19.38 -6.74 -15.22
N ASN A 288 -19.78 -7.41 -14.15
CA ASN A 288 -20.94 -8.30 -14.18
C ASN A 288 -22.25 -7.50 -14.34
N ALA A 289 -22.36 -6.33 -13.72
CA ALA A 289 -23.50 -5.42 -13.94
C ALA A 289 -23.56 -4.88 -15.37
N LEU A 290 -22.42 -4.76 -16.07
CA LEU A 290 -22.33 -4.26 -17.44
C LEU A 290 -22.52 -5.35 -18.50
N TYR A 291 -21.95 -6.53 -18.29
CA TYR A 291 -21.86 -7.59 -19.30
C TYR A 291 -22.64 -8.87 -18.93
N GLY A 292 -23.17 -8.94 -17.70
CA GLY A 292 -23.98 -10.05 -17.20
C GLY A 292 -23.29 -11.40 -17.29
N ASP A 293 -24.06 -12.42 -17.63
CA ASP A 293 -23.64 -13.82 -17.70
C ASP A 293 -22.52 -14.12 -18.71
N ARG A 294 -22.14 -13.14 -19.54
CA ARG A 294 -21.04 -13.27 -20.49
C ARG A 294 -19.67 -13.13 -19.83
N LEU A 295 -19.60 -12.46 -18.67
CA LEU A 295 -18.36 -12.30 -17.93
C LEU A 295 -17.89 -13.67 -17.40
N ARG A 296 -16.62 -13.96 -17.59
CA ARG A 296 -15.95 -15.13 -17.02
C ARG A 296 -14.67 -14.68 -16.35
N VAL A 297 -14.61 -14.82 -15.03
CA VAL A 297 -13.45 -14.41 -14.24
C VAL A 297 -12.46 -15.56 -14.20
N LEU A 298 -11.19 -15.28 -14.53
CA LEU A 298 -10.10 -16.23 -14.51
C LEU A 298 -9.05 -15.70 -13.55
N VAL A 299 -8.83 -16.38 -12.44
CA VAL A 299 -7.85 -15.99 -11.43
C VAL A 299 -6.58 -16.82 -11.61
N LEU A 300 -5.44 -16.15 -11.68
CA LEU A 300 -4.11 -16.75 -11.71
C LEU A 300 -3.41 -16.51 -10.37
N ALA A 301 -2.98 -17.60 -9.71
CA ALA A 301 -2.10 -17.54 -8.55
C ALA A 301 -1.22 -18.80 -8.49
N ASN A 302 0.03 -18.64 -8.08
CA ASN A 302 1.06 -19.68 -8.14
C ASN A 302 0.94 -20.83 -7.11
N THR A 303 -0.02 -20.81 -6.18
CA THR A 303 -0.16 -21.85 -5.13
C THR A 303 -1.63 -22.15 -4.80
N PRO A 304 -1.95 -23.41 -4.42
CA PRO A 304 -3.33 -23.81 -4.11
C PRO A 304 -3.90 -23.11 -2.87
N GLU A 305 -3.06 -22.75 -1.89
CA GLU A 305 -3.45 -21.99 -0.70
C GLU A 305 -3.99 -20.61 -1.10
N ARG A 306 -3.29 -19.92 -2.02
CA ARG A 306 -3.68 -18.60 -2.54
C ARG A 306 -4.93 -18.70 -3.38
N LEU A 307 -5.07 -19.72 -4.22
CA LEU A 307 -6.34 -19.97 -4.92
C LEU A 307 -7.50 -20.22 -3.94
N GLY A 308 -7.23 -20.86 -2.81
CA GLY A 308 -8.17 -21.01 -1.70
C GLY A 308 -8.57 -19.68 -1.08
N GLU A 309 -7.63 -18.77 -0.87
CA GLU A 309 -7.89 -17.40 -0.40
C GLU A 309 -8.71 -16.60 -1.39
N TRP A 310 -8.33 -16.61 -2.68
CA TRP A 310 -9.09 -15.98 -3.76
C TRP A 310 -10.52 -16.52 -3.84
N ARG A 311 -10.70 -17.84 -3.77
CA ARG A 311 -12.04 -18.45 -3.72
C ARG A 311 -12.84 -17.93 -2.54
N ARG A 312 -12.30 -17.99 -1.32
CA ARG A 312 -12.99 -17.55 -0.10
C ARG A 312 -13.31 -16.05 -0.16
N GLY A 313 -12.35 -15.23 -0.56
CA GLY A 313 -12.50 -13.78 -0.67
C GLY A 313 -13.54 -13.38 -1.73
N LEU A 314 -13.56 -14.04 -2.90
CA LEU A 314 -14.61 -13.81 -3.91
C LEU A 314 -15.99 -14.25 -3.43
N GLN A 315 -16.10 -15.39 -2.75
CA GLN A 315 -17.37 -15.85 -2.15
C GLN A 315 -17.89 -14.83 -1.12
N ASP A 316 -17.00 -14.31 -0.30
CA ASP A 316 -17.30 -13.36 0.75
C ASP A 316 -17.69 -11.98 0.21
N CYS A 317 -16.93 -11.48 -0.78
CA CYS A 317 -17.14 -10.15 -1.34
C CYS A 317 -18.31 -10.11 -2.35
N LEU A 318 -18.54 -11.17 -3.12
CA LEU A 318 -19.55 -11.20 -4.19
C LEU A 318 -20.79 -12.02 -3.84
N GLY A 319 -20.79 -12.72 -2.71
CA GLY A 319 -21.92 -13.57 -2.33
C GLY A 319 -22.15 -14.78 -3.23
N ILE A 320 -21.14 -15.16 -4.00
CA ILE A 320 -21.19 -16.33 -4.89
C ILE A 320 -20.96 -17.62 -4.11
N SER A 321 -21.48 -18.72 -4.63
CA SER A 321 -21.43 -20.03 -4.00
C SER A 321 -20.25 -20.86 -4.50
N ARG A 322 -20.05 -22.07 -3.93
CA ARG A 322 -19.09 -23.04 -4.48
C ARG A 322 -19.45 -23.50 -5.90
N GLY A 323 -20.73 -23.47 -6.27
CA GLY A 323 -21.23 -23.91 -7.58
C GLY A 323 -20.89 -22.95 -8.72
N ASP A 324 -20.53 -21.71 -8.40
CA ASP A 324 -20.12 -20.68 -9.36
C ASP A 324 -18.66 -20.81 -9.81
N PHE A 325 -17.89 -21.67 -9.13
CA PHE A 325 -16.52 -22.00 -9.48
C PHE A 325 -16.45 -23.28 -10.31
N GLY A 326 -15.67 -23.26 -11.37
CA GLY A 326 -15.37 -24.47 -12.15
C GLY A 326 -15.10 -24.21 -13.62
N PRO A 327 -14.81 -25.28 -14.39
CA PRO A 327 -14.33 -25.15 -15.77
C PRO A 327 -15.33 -24.48 -16.71
N THR A 328 -16.62 -24.60 -16.47
CA THR A 328 -17.69 -24.02 -17.31
C THR A 328 -18.50 -22.95 -16.58
N ARG A 329 -18.09 -22.60 -15.36
CA ARG A 329 -18.83 -21.72 -14.45
C ARG A 329 -18.23 -20.31 -14.47
N GLY A 330 -18.89 -19.38 -13.77
CA GLY A 330 -18.55 -17.95 -13.81
C GLY A 330 -17.11 -17.62 -13.41
N VAL A 331 -16.50 -18.40 -12.51
CA VAL A 331 -15.12 -18.21 -12.03
C VAL A 331 -14.25 -19.46 -12.25
N GLY A 332 -13.09 -19.29 -12.87
CA GLY A 332 -12.03 -20.29 -13.00
C GLY A 332 -10.80 -19.89 -12.18
N LEU A 333 -10.15 -20.87 -11.55
CA LEU A 333 -8.94 -20.71 -10.75
C LEU A 333 -7.80 -21.51 -11.40
N PHE A 334 -6.64 -20.90 -11.60
CA PHE A 334 -5.52 -21.48 -12.35
C PHE A 334 -4.20 -21.27 -11.61
N GLU A 335 -3.41 -22.33 -11.56
CA GLU A 335 -2.02 -22.29 -11.09
C GLU A 335 -1.03 -22.00 -12.22
N SER A 336 -1.37 -22.42 -13.45
CA SER A 336 -0.51 -22.24 -14.62
C SER A 336 -1.07 -21.20 -15.59
N PRO A 337 -0.24 -20.24 -16.04
CA PRO A 337 -0.63 -19.26 -17.06
C PRO A 337 -1.09 -19.93 -18.37
N ASP A 338 -0.44 -21.02 -18.79
CA ASP A 338 -0.75 -21.68 -20.07
C ASP A 338 -2.16 -22.30 -20.09
N ALA A 339 -2.59 -22.91 -18.98
CA ALA A 339 -3.94 -23.45 -18.87
C ALA A 339 -4.99 -22.33 -18.87
N LEU A 340 -4.66 -21.19 -18.26
CA LEU A 340 -5.53 -20.01 -18.27
C LEU A 340 -5.66 -19.45 -19.69
N VAL A 341 -4.55 -19.26 -20.41
CA VAL A 341 -4.55 -18.77 -21.80
C VAL A 341 -5.42 -19.65 -22.69
N GLN A 342 -5.19 -20.98 -22.68
CA GLN A 342 -6.00 -21.92 -23.45
C GLN A 342 -7.50 -21.83 -23.12
N LYS A 343 -7.82 -21.61 -21.84
CA LYS A 343 -9.22 -21.44 -21.43
C LYS A 343 -9.80 -20.12 -21.93
N ALA A 344 -9.05 -19.04 -21.79
CA ALA A 344 -9.47 -17.70 -22.20
C ALA A 344 -9.68 -17.61 -23.71
N ASP A 345 -8.83 -18.25 -24.51
CA ASP A 345 -9.00 -18.35 -25.97
C ASP A 345 -10.32 -19.05 -26.32
N ARG A 346 -10.59 -20.21 -25.70
CA ARG A 346 -11.89 -20.91 -25.87
C ARG A 346 -13.07 -20.04 -25.46
N LEU A 347 -12.93 -19.18 -24.44
CA LEU A 347 -14.00 -18.28 -24.02
C LEU A 347 -14.26 -17.19 -25.08
N LEU A 348 -13.21 -16.63 -25.67
CA LEU A 348 -13.32 -15.67 -26.76
C LEU A 348 -13.97 -16.30 -28.02
N GLU A 349 -13.58 -17.52 -28.38
CA GLU A 349 -14.21 -18.29 -29.47
C GLU A 349 -15.72 -18.45 -29.25
N ASN A 350 -16.13 -18.67 -27.99
CA ASN A 350 -17.53 -18.78 -27.58
C ASN A 350 -18.23 -17.41 -27.37
N LYS A 351 -17.61 -16.30 -27.79
CA LYS A 351 -18.12 -14.91 -27.63
C LYS A 351 -18.38 -14.50 -26.17
N LEU A 352 -17.71 -15.16 -25.23
CA LEU A 352 -17.69 -14.80 -23.81
C LEU A 352 -16.56 -13.80 -23.54
N LEU A 353 -16.65 -13.09 -22.42
CA LEU A 353 -15.71 -12.04 -22.04
C LEU A 353 -14.83 -12.51 -20.88
N PRO A 354 -13.59 -12.96 -21.14
CA PRO A 354 -12.67 -13.33 -20.08
C PRO A 354 -12.12 -12.07 -19.39
N LEU A 355 -12.22 -12.04 -18.06
CA LEU A 355 -11.49 -11.11 -17.20
C LEU A 355 -10.39 -11.89 -16.49
N VAL A 356 -9.14 -11.57 -16.78
CA VAL A 356 -7.99 -12.19 -16.13
C VAL A 356 -7.59 -11.38 -14.89
N ALA A 357 -7.64 -11.99 -13.71
CA ALA A 357 -7.13 -11.42 -12.47
C ALA A 357 -5.83 -12.12 -12.09
N ILE A 358 -4.74 -11.37 -11.96
CA ILE A 358 -3.40 -11.89 -11.66
C ILE A 358 -3.02 -11.46 -10.24
N ASP A 359 -2.74 -12.45 -9.37
CA ASP A 359 -2.32 -12.20 -8.00
C ASP A 359 -0.97 -11.45 -7.91
N GLU A 360 -0.74 -10.78 -6.78
CA GLU A 360 0.47 -9.97 -6.56
C GLU A 360 1.79 -10.75 -6.58
N THR A 361 1.70 -12.07 -6.48
CA THR A 361 2.86 -12.95 -6.34
C THR A 361 3.29 -13.59 -7.65
N GLU A 362 2.61 -13.25 -8.75
CA GLU A 362 2.97 -13.73 -10.06
C GLU A 362 4.15 -12.89 -10.59
N ASP A 363 5.37 -13.33 -10.28
CA ASP A 363 6.59 -12.61 -10.64
C ASP A 363 6.83 -12.57 -12.16
N ASN A 364 6.29 -13.54 -12.89
CA ASN A 364 6.42 -13.68 -14.34
C ASN A 364 5.06 -13.71 -15.01
N ILE A 365 4.64 -12.58 -15.57
CA ILE A 365 3.42 -12.51 -16.39
C ILE A 365 3.74 -13.07 -17.79
N ASN A 366 3.09 -14.16 -18.17
CA ASN A 366 3.14 -14.66 -19.55
C ASN A 366 2.58 -13.59 -20.50
N LEU A 367 3.38 -13.15 -21.48
CA LEU A 367 3.00 -12.13 -22.46
C LEU A 367 1.71 -12.46 -23.23
N ALA A 368 1.39 -13.76 -23.38
CA ALA A 368 0.15 -14.20 -24.00
C ALA A 368 -1.10 -13.70 -23.25
N LEU A 369 -1.01 -13.48 -21.93
CA LEU A 369 -2.13 -12.95 -21.13
C LEU A 369 -2.54 -11.52 -21.54
N LEU A 370 -1.59 -10.76 -22.10
CA LEU A 370 -1.83 -9.37 -22.52
C LEU A 370 -2.69 -9.27 -23.79
N GLN A 371 -2.90 -10.38 -24.50
CA GLN A 371 -3.76 -10.42 -25.68
C GLN A 371 -5.25 -10.29 -25.32
N PHE A 372 -5.61 -10.59 -24.06
CA PHE A 372 -7.00 -10.60 -23.63
C PHE A 372 -7.58 -9.20 -23.42
N PRO A 373 -8.89 -9.03 -23.67
CA PRO A 373 -9.52 -7.73 -23.66
C PRO A 373 -9.57 -7.07 -22.28
N LEU A 374 -9.64 -7.87 -21.21
CA LEU A 374 -9.70 -7.41 -19.83
C LEU A 374 -8.71 -8.18 -18.98
N TRP A 375 -7.82 -7.44 -18.32
CA TRP A 375 -6.91 -8.02 -17.33
C TRP A 375 -6.57 -7.01 -16.24
N LEU A 376 -6.51 -7.54 -15.02
CA LEU A 376 -6.18 -6.82 -13.80
C LEU A 376 -5.06 -7.57 -13.11
N ALA A 377 -3.88 -6.95 -13.02
CA ALA A 377 -2.76 -7.51 -12.28
C ALA A 377 -2.52 -6.71 -10.99
N PHE A 378 -2.13 -7.37 -9.92
CA PHE A 378 -1.57 -6.69 -8.76
C PHE A 378 -0.06 -6.75 -8.84
N ALA A 379 0.60 -5.61 -8.72
CA ALA A 379 2.06 -5.53 -8.63
C ALA A 379 2.47 -5.37 -7.16
N PRO A 380 3.47 -6.13 -6.67
CA PRO A 380 3.97 -5.93 -5.32
C PRO A 380 4.52 -4.51 -5.16
N ASP A 381 4.38 -3.93 -3.97
CA ASP A 381 4.97 -2.62 -3.71
C ASP A 381 6.50 -2.78 -3.66
N PRO A 382 7.28 -2.04 -4.47
CA PRO A 382 8.75 -2.11 -4.43
C PRO A 382 9.34 -1.80 -3.05
N ASN A 383 8.57 -1.13 -2.17
CA ASN A 383 8.98 -0.82 -0.80
C ASN A 383 8.55 -1.89 0.22
N GLN A 384 7.75 -2.88 -0.16
CA GLN A 384 7.43 -4.02 0.70
C GLN A 384 8.44 -5.14 0.46
N VAL A 385 9.27 -5.38 1.48
CA VAL A 385 10.16 -6.55 1.50
C VAL A 385 9.26 -7.79 1.57
N SER A 386 9.24 -8.57 0.48
CA SER A 386 8.50 -9.83 0.40
C SER A 386 8.89 -10.75 1.56
N SER A 387 8.01 -10.92 2.56
CA SER A 387 8.25 -11.78 3.71
C SER A 387 8.10 -13.28 3.40
N TYR A 388 8.12 -13.66 2.12
CA TYR A 388 7.94 -15.03 1.64
C TYR A 388 9.23 -15.54 1.03
N ALA A 389 10.24 -15.72 1.88
CA ALA A 389 11.39 -16.57 1.61
C ALA A 389 11.61 -17.45 2.84
N TYR A 390 10.89 -18.56 2.91
CA TYR A 390 11.21 -19.71 3.77
C TYR A 390 10.89 -21.00 3.03
#